data_AF-A0A2R9SV97-F1
#
_entry.id   AF-A0A2R9SV97-F1
#
_cell.length_a   1.000
_cell.length_b   1.000
_cell.length_c   1.000
_cell.angle_alpha   90.00
_cell.angle_beta   90.00
_cell.angle_gamma   90.00
#
_symmetry.space_group_name_H-M   'P 1'
#
loop_
_entity.id
_entity.type
_entity.pdbx_description
1 polymer ?
#
loop_
_entity_poly.entity_id
_entity_poly.type
_entity_poly.pdbx_seq_one_letter_code
_entity_poly.pdbx_strand_id
1 'polypeptide(L)'
;MTGDAGKGTIQPVFRRLHDGWRMVNGIVYHSNDLGKTWKPFPRSKLLADNLAKYPNVVKLQFTSSDVGWMLIETTDKKRSRLMKSSDGGETWQGL
;
A
#
# COMPACT_ATOMS: atom_id res chain seq x y z
N MET A 1 5.50 -16.74 -20.23
CA MET A 1 5.21 -16.53 -18.79
C MET A 1 5.07 -15.03 -18.55
N THR A 2 3.88 -14.46 -18.72
CA THR A 2 3.63 -13.04 -18.48
C THR A 2 2.90 -12.90 -17.15
N GLY A 3 3.66 -12.96 -16.05
CA GLY A 3 3.15 -12.61 -14.74
C GLY A 3 3.09 -11.09 -14.63
N ASP A 4 1.89 -10.55 -14.46
CA ASP A 4 1.60 -9.14 -14.24
C ASP A 4 2.21 -8.67 -12.90
N ALA A 5 3.52 -8.42 -12.88
CA ALA A 5 4.32 -8.24 -11.67
C ALA A 5 4.17 -6.84 -11.01
N GLY A 6 3.22 -6.01 -11.45
CA GLY A 6 3.09 -4.61 -10.99
C GLY A 6 1.83 -4.27 -10.20
N LYS A 7 0.80 -5.12 -10.20
CA LYS A 7 -0.49 -4.78 -9.60
C LYS A 7 -0.47 -4.96 -8.09
N GLY A 8 -1.01 -3.98 -7.36
CA GLY A 8 -1.05 -4.01 -5.89
C GLY A 8 0.33 -4.14 -5.24
N THR A 9 1.41 -3.73 -5.92
CA THR A 9 2.78 -3.89 -5.44
C THR A 9 3.53 -2.58 -5.57
N ILE A 10 4.28 -2.22 -4.53
CA ILE A 10 5.16 -1.04 -4.54
C ILE A 10 6.44 -1.35 -3.77
N GLN A 11 7.54 -0.73 -4.20
CA GLN A 11 8.80 -0.81 -3.49
C GLN A 11 8.67 -0.27 -2.06
N PRO A 12 9.52 -0.73 -1.12
CA PRO A 12 9.54 -0.23 0.23
C PRO A 12 9.66 1.30 0.29
N VAL A 13 8.84 1.92 1.12
CA VAL A 13 8.90 3.33 1.48
C VAL A 13 9.22 3.44 2.96
N PHE A 14 10.15 4.32 3.32
CA PHE A 14 10.54 4.55 4.70
C PHE A 14 10.20 5.98 5.09
N ARG A 15 9.45 6.13 6.18
CA ARG A 15 9.21 7.44 6.80
C ARG A 15 10.42 7.87 7.62
N ARG A 16 11.05 6.90 8.29
CA ARG A 16 12.31 7.02 9.04
C ARG A 16 13.12 5.74 8.87
N LEU A 17 14.39 5.77 9.26
CA LEU A 17 15.32 4.64 9.11
C LEU A 17 14.71 3.29 9.52
N HIS A 18 14.06 3.24 10.69
CA HIS A 18 13.48 2.02 11.24
C HIS A 18 11.97 1.91 11.04
N ASP A 19 11.33 2.73 10.19
CA ASP A 19 9.86 2.74 10.08
C ASP A 19 9.47 2.76 8.61
N GLY A 20 9.15 1.57 8.10
CA GLY A 20 8.97 1.33 6.66
C GLY A 20 7.76 0.47 6.32
N TRP A 21 7.21 0.72 5.15
CA TRP A 21 6.07 0.00 4.58
C TRP A 21 6.40 -0.48 3.19
N ARG A 22 5.86 -1.63 2.81
CA ARG A 22 5.82 -2.08 1.42
C ARG A 22 4.46 -2.71 1.14
N MET A 23 4.13 -2.86 -0.14
CA MET A 23 2.96 -3.64 -0.52
C MET A 23 3.36 -4.69 -1.54
N VAL A 24 2.85 -5.90 -1.38
CA VAL A 24 2.99 -6.98 -2.35
C VAL A 24 1.63 -7.63 -2.53
N ASN A 25 1.14 -7.69 -3.77
CA ASN A 25 -0.15 -8.30 -4.14
C ASN A 25 -1.34 -7.81 -3.27
N GLY A 26 -1.36 -6.52 -2.94
CA GLY A 26 -2.41 -5.87 -2.15
C GLY A 26 -2.33 -6.11 -0.64
N ILE A 27 -1.29 -6.78 -0.15
CA ILE A 27 -1.02 -6.94 1.28
C ILE A 27 0.03 -5.90 1.69
N VAL A 28 -0.30 -5.09 2.69
CA VAL A 28 0.63 -4.13 3.29
C VAL A 28 1.50 -4.86 4.32
N TYR A 29 2.79 -4.57 4.29
CA TYR A 29 3.76 -5.05 5.27
C TYR A 29 4.39 -3.85 5.96
N HIS A 30 4.73 -4.03 7.23
CA HIS A 30 5.44 -3.06 8.04
C HIS A 30 6.78 -3.62 8.51
N SER A 31 7.80 -2.77 8.54
CA SER A 31 9.12 -3.06 9.10
C SER A 31 9.43 -2.01 10.14
N ASN A 32 9.91 -2.48 11.29
CA ASN A 32 10.42 -1.63 12.37
C ASN A 32 11.95 -1.75 12.58
N ASP A 33 12.67 -2.35 11.62
CA ASP A 33 14.04 -2.84 11.79
C ASP A 33 14.94 -2.60 10.56
N LEU A 34 14.81 -1.42 9.94
CA LEU A 34 15.56 -1.01 8.74
C LEU A 34 15.24 -1.86 7.50
N GLY A 35 14.08 -2.50 7.44
CA GLY A 35 13.70 -3.38 6.33
C GLY A 35 14.30 -4.78 6.39
N LYS A 36 14.92 -5.17 7.52
CA LYS A 36 15.46 -6.53 7.70
C LYS A 36 14.34 -7.56 7.78
N THR A 37 13.26 -7.25 8.49
CA THR A 37 12.06 -8.08 8.56
C THR A 37 10.81 -7.28 8.22
N TRP A 38 9.81 -7.99 7.69
CA TRP A 38 8.57 -7.40 7.20
C TRP A 38 7.39 -8.23 7.71
N LYS A 39 6.54 -7.63 8.54
CA LYS A 39 5.34 -8.27 9.09
C LYS A 39 4.13 -7.89 8.24
N PRO A 40 3.35 -8.86 7.74
CA PRO A 40 2.13 -8.56 7.00
C PRO A 40 1.03 -8.07 7.95
N PHE A 41 0.25 -7.10 7.50
CA PHE A 41 -1.07 -6.84 8.07
C PHE A 41 -2.11 -7.83 7.53
N PRO A 42 -3.23 -8.02 8.25
CA PRO A 42 -4.39 -8.71 7.71
C PRO A 42 -4.84 -8.12 6.38
N ARG A 43 -5.42 -8.96 5.52
CA ARG A 43 -5.93 -8.50 4.23
C ARG A 43 -7.16 -7.61 4.43
N SER A 44 -7.03 -6.33 4.16
CA SER A 44 -8.16 -5.39 4.17
C SER A 44 -9.11 -5.68 3.01
N LYS A 45 -10.37 -5.99 3.32
CA LYS A 45 -11.42 -6.23 2.31
C LYS A 45 -11.67 -4.99 1.45
N LEU A 46 -11.81 -3.82 2.07
CA LEU A 46 -12.09 -2.58 1.35
C LEU A 46 -10.93 -2.20 0.42
N LEU A 47 -9.68 -2.40 0.86
CA LEU A 47 -8.52 -2.18 0.00
C LEU A 47 -8.51 -3.15 -1.18
N ALA A 48 -8.78 -4.44 -0.96
CA ALA A 48 -8.84 -5.43 -2.02
C ALA A 48 -9.94 -5.11 -3.06
N ASP A 49 -11.13 -4.71 -2.60
CA ASP A 49 -12.23 -4.32 -3.48
C ASP A 49 -11.89 -3.06 -4.32
N ASN A 50 -11.10 -2.14 -3.75
CA ASN A 50 -10.61 -0.97 -4.47
C ASN A 50 -9.51 -1.33 -5.48
N LEU A 51 -8.55 -2.17 -5.11
CA LEU A 51 -7.49 -2.63 -6.01
C LEU A 51 -8.04 -3.47 -7.17
N ALA A 52 -9.18 -4.14 -7.02
CA ALA A 52 -9.85 -4.80 -8.14
C ALA A 52 -10.28 -3.81 -9.25
N LYS A 53 -10.56 -2.55 -8.89
CA LYS A 53 -10.97 -1.48 -9.82
C LYS A 53 -9.80 -0.57 -10.23
N TYR A 54 -8.86 -0.36 -9.30
CA TYR A 54 -7.69 0.50 -9.43
C TYR A 54 -6.42 -0.31 -9.11
N PRO A 55 -5.99 -1.21 -10.02
CA PRO A 55 -5.00 -2.23 -9.67
C PRO A 55 -3.57 -1.70 -9.51
N ASN A 56 -3.29 -0.49 -9.96
CA ASN A 56 -1.95 0.08 -9.94
C ASN A 56 -1.77 0.90 -8.66
N VAL A 57 -0.72 0.61 -7.88
CA VAL A 57 -0.34 1.41 -6.72
C VAL A 57 0.72 2.41 -7.17
N VAL A 58 0.37 3.68 -7.21
CA VAL A 58 1.24 4.75 -7.72
C VAL A 58 2.18 5.25 -6.63
N LYS A 59 1.64 5.45 -5.43
CA LYS A 59 2.40 5.98 -4.31
C LYS A 59 1.84 5.49 -2.99
N LEU A 60 2.74 5.22 -2.06
CA LEU A 60 2.44 4.97 -0.65
C LEU A 60 3.30 5.92 0.17
N GLN A 61 2.69 6.61 1.14
CA GLN A 61 3.43 7.53 2.00
C GLN A 61 2.78 7.63 3.38
N PHE A 62 3.61 7.61 4.42
CA PHE A 62 3.20 7.78 5.81
C PHE A 62 3.75 9.08 6.38
N THR A 63 2.89 9.84 7.08
CA THR A 63 3.27 11.09 7.75
C THR A 63 3.56 10.88 9.23
N SER A 64 2.94 9.86 9.83
CA SER A 64 3.26 9.32 11.15
C SER A 64 3.28 7.79 11.08
N SER A 65 3.51 7.11 12.20
CA SER A 65 3.42 5.65 12.24
C SER A 65 1.98 5.14 12.06
N ASP A 66 0.97 6.00 12.26
CA ASP A 66 -0.46 5.64 12.16
C ASP A 66 -1.12 6.18 10.88
N VAL A 67 -0.73 7.37 10.44
CA VAL A 67 -1.40 8.07 9.34
C VAL A 67 -0.63 7.88 8.04
N GLY A 68 -1.30 7.23 7.08
CA GLY A 68 -0.76 6.90 5.77
C GLY A 68 -1.75 7.16 4.64
N TRP A 69 -1.20 7.37 3.45
CA TRP A 69 -1.92 7.68 2.24
C TRP A 69 -1.41 6.82 1.08
N MET A 70 -2.34 6.37 0.25
CA MET A 70 -2.04 5.55 -0.92
C MET A 70 -2.81 6.06 -2.12
N LEU A 71 -2.09 6.31 -3.21
CA LEU A 71 -2.69 6.66 -4.50
C LEU A 71 -2.75 5.40 -5.35
N ILE A 72 -3.95 5.02 -5.77
CA ILE A 72 -4.18 3.90 -6.68
C ILE A 72 -4.83 4.40 -7.96
N GLU A 73 -4.54 3.75 -9.10
CA GLU A 73 -5.05 4.15 -10.41
C GLU A 73 -5.58 2.97 -11.23
N THR A 74 -6.45 3.28 -12.19
CA THR A 74 -6.91 2.32 -13.21
C THR A 74 -5.77 1.94 -14.15
N THR A 75 -5.88 0.79 -14.82
CA THR A 75 -4.84 0.32 -15.75
C THR A 75 -4.55 1.30 -16.89
N ASP A 76 -5.57 2.04 -17.35
CA ASP A 76 -5.45 3.09 -18.37
C ASP A 76 -4.95 4.44 -17.83
N LYS A 77 -4.70 4.54 -16.52
CA LYS A 77 -4.23 5.73 -15.79
C LYS A 77 -5.16 6.95 -15.88
N LYS A 78 -6.41 6.77 -16.31
CA LYS A 78 -7.37 7.87 -16.48
C LYS A 78 -8.10 8.23 -15.19
N ARG A 79 -8.13 7.32 -14.21
CA ARG A 79 -8.80 7.54 -12.94
C ARG A 79 -7.90 7.10 -11.81
N SER A 80 -7.87 7.90 -10.76
CA SER A 80 -7.18 7.59 -9.52
C SER A 80 -8.13 7.67 -8.34
N ARG A 81 -7.71 7.04 -7.24
CA ARG A 81 -8.37 7.12 -5.95
C ARG A 81 -7.31 7.27 -4.87
N LEU A 82 -7.60 8.16 -3.93
CA LEU A 82 -6.79 8.37 -2.76
C LEU A 82 -7.39 7.57 -1.60
N MET A 83 -6.55 6.76 -0.96
CA MET A 83 -6.92 5.96 0.19
C MET A 83 -6.17 6.49 1.41
N LYS A 84 -6.82 6.52 2.56
CA LYS A 84 -6.23 6.93 3.85
C LYS A 84 -6.27 5.79 4.85
N SER A 85 -5.19 5.63 5.59
CA SER A 85 -5.08 4.84 6.81
C SER A 85 -4.95 5.77 8.01
N SER A 86 -5.51 5.35 9.15
CA SER A 86 -5.29 6.00 10.46
C SER A 86 -4.80 5.02 11.52
N ASP A 87 -4.38 3.82 11.12
CA ASP A 87 -3.91 2.71 11.98
C ASP A 87 -2.63 2.03 11.44
N GLY A 88 -1.77 2.80 10.76
CA GLY A 88 -0.47 2.32 10.30
C GLY A 88 -0.52 1.44 9.04
N GLY A 89 -1.66 1.38 8.36
CA GLY A 89 -1.85 0.69 7.09
C GLY A 89 -2.52 -0.67 7.23
N GLU A 90 -3.02 -0.99 8.42
CA GLU A 90 -3.82 -2.19 8.68
C GLU A 90 -5.20 -2.06 8.00
N THR A 91 -5.86 -0.91 8.15
CA THR A 91 -7.11 -0.61 7.43
C THR A 91 -7.00 0.64 6.56
N TRP A 92 -7.86 0.71 5.56
CA TRP A 92 -7.85 1.76 4.55
C TRP A 92 -9.26 2.19 4.24
N GLN A 93 -9.47 3.50 4.13
CA GLN A 93 -10.72 4.12 3.74
C GLN A 93 -10.51 4.89 2.45
N GLY A 94 -11.46 4.77 1.52
CA GLY A 94 -11.46 5.55 0.29
C GLY A 94 -11.96 6.97 0.56
N LEU A 95 -11.31 7.94 -0.08
CA LEU A 95 -11.76 9.33 -0.13
C LEU A 95 -12.31 9.66 -1.53
#